data_AF-A0A136P1Y7-F1
#
_entry.id   AF-A0A136P1Y7-F1
#
_cell.length_a   1.000
_cell.length_b   1.000
_cell.length_c   1.000
_cell.angle_alpha   90.00
_cell.angle_beta   90.00
_cell.angle_gamma   90.00
#
_symmetry.space_group_name_H-M   'P 1'
#
loop_
_entity.id
_entity.type
_entity.pdbx_description
1 polymer ?
#
loop_
_entity_poly.entity_id
_entity_poly.type
_entity_poly.pdbx_seq_one_letter_code
_entity_poly.pdbx_strand_id
1 'polypeptide(L)'
;MEPGYKLKKRSPIAAALFTVLVPGLGHFYCGEIKRGFVFYILFTGFTVILEALIKFYPGYIIIIFAVSSCIPLGLYILIESIIISLKKSNYTLQFFNNSKYYIAIIVTAIFYVTPIENIFKPESFSTPTGSMINTVIPGDKFFENDLYYGFRNPITGKYLIQYKNPRSGDIVKFKFYGFPEESPKNPVHFFKRILACPGDSFVIKNRLIYLNNETFKYSSHLYYEYNFTIKPEFSDPVMFPRGFKWNADNYGPVTVPKHGETVSLDTSNINMWKKIIRDEGNKLEIRNDRIFINDVEKYSYTFKYNYYFMIGDNWYNSLDSRYFGFINENDIKSKLTMIYFSWDSNIPLKDFSKRLNSIRWDRIGKMIE
;
A
#
# COMPACT_ATOMS: atom_id res chain seq x y z
N MET A 1 59.98 22.51 26.06
CA MET A 1 58.99 23.46 25.51
C MET A 1 57.72 22.67 25.25
N GLU A 2 56.68 22.86 26.07
CA GLU A 2 55.39 22.23 25.81
C GLU A 2 54.79 22.76 24.48
N PRO A 3 54.19 21.91 23.65
CA PRO A 3 53.57 22.36 22.40
C PRO A 3 52.40 23.29 22.73
N GLY A 4 52.54 24.57 22.37
CA GLY A 4 51.51 25.59 22.59
C GLY A 4 50.20 25.21 21.91
N TYR A 5 49.19 24.86 22.71
CA TYR A 5 47.85 24.59 22.21
C TYR A 5 47.26 25.87 21.61
N LYS A 6 47.05 25.88 20.28
CA LYS A 6 46.39 27.00 19.59
C LYS A 6 44.93 27.10 20.06
N LEU A 7 44.61 28.17 20.80
CA LEU A 7 43.25 28.54 21.16
C LEU A 7 42.50 28.97 19.90
N LYS A 8 41.29 28.42 19.69
CA LYS A 8 40.47 28.74 18.52
C LYS A 8 39.03 29.01 18.93
N LYS A 9 38.56 30.21 18.58
CA LYS A 9 37.14 30.61 18.69
C LYS A 9 36.26 29.66 17.89
N ARG A 10 35.15 29.22 18.48
CA ARG A 10 34.17 28.36 17.81
C ARG A 10 33.24 29.22 16.95
N SER A 11 33.06 28.84 15.68
CA SER A 11 32.16 29.55 14.77
C SER A 11 30.71 29.13 15.03
N PRO A 12 29.80 30.09 15.27
CA PRO A 12 28.37 29.80 15.40
C PRO A 12 27.76 29.19 14.15
N ILE A 13 28.19 29.65 12.98
CA ILE A 13 27.73 29.13 11.70
C ILE A 13 28.19 27.67 11.54
N ALA A 14 29.43 27.35 11.92
CA ALA A 14 29.92 25.97 11.86
C ALA A 14 29.16 25.06 12.85
N ALA A 15 28.92 25.52 14.07
CA ALA A 15 28.13 24.76 15.05
C ALA A 15 26.70 24.49 14.53
N ALA A 16 26.06 25.51 13.96
CA ALA A 16 24.74 25.39 13.35
C ALA A 16 24.73 24.38 12.19
N LEU A 17 25.66 24.50 11.24
CA LEU A 17 25.77 23.61 10.10
C LEU A 17 25.98 22.16 10.52
N PHE A 18 26.86 21.90 11.49
CA PHE A 18 27.06 20.55 12.00
C PHE A 18 25.80 19.99 12.66
N THR A 19 25.08 20.79 13.45
CA THR A 19 23.81 20.35 14.08
C THR A 19 22.71 20.07 13.05
N VAL A 20 22.62 20.86 11.97
CA VAL A 20 21.65 20.62 10.89
C VAL A 20 21.96 19.31 10.15
N LEU A 21 23.24 18.99 9.95
CA LEU A 21 23.63 17.72 9.31
C LEU A 21 23.35 16.52 10.22
N VAL A 22 23.72 16.61 11.49
CA VAL A 22 23.50 15.57 12.49
C VAL A 22 23.16 16.24 13.83
N PRO A 23 21.94 16.04 14.37
CA PRO A 23 21.56 16.58 15.67
C PRO A 23 22.59 16.25 16.76
N GLY A 24 23.09 17.27 17.45
CA GLY A 24 24.13 17.15 18.49
C GLY A 24 25.59 17.27 18.01
N LEU A 25 25.87 17.24 16.70
CA LEU A 25 27.24 17.34 16.18
C LEU A 25 27.85 18.75 16.35
N GLY A 26 27.03 19.80 16.40
CA GLY A 26 27.50 21.16 16.74
C GLY A 26 28.03 21.28 18.17
N HIS A 27 27.46 20.53 19.12
CA HIS A 27 27.98 20.44 20.50
C HIS A 27 29.32 19.72 20.53
N PHE A 28 29.45 18.67 19.73
CA PHE A 28 30.72 17.95 19.53
C PHE A 28 31.80 18.88 18.99
N TYR A 29 31.46 19.74 18.02
CA TYR A 29 32.35 20.79 17.50
C TYR A 29 32.82 21.78 18.57
N CYS A 30 31.94 22.10 19.52
CA CYS A 30 32.22 22.98 20.66
C CYS A 30 32.92 22.28 21.85
N GLY A 31 33.13 20.96 21.76
CA GLY A 31 33.78 20.16 22.80
C GLY A 31 32.83 19.63 23.89
N GLU A 32 31.52 19.83 23.76
CA GLU A 32 30.49 19.35 24.67
C GLU A 32 29.99 17.95 24.23
N ILE A 33 30.90 16.97 24.16
CA ILE A 33 30.64 15.63 23.60
C ILE A 33 29.44 14.94 24.27
N LYS A 34 29.40 14.94 25.60
CA LYS A 34 28.33 14.26 26.35
C LYS A 34 26.95 14.81 25.98
N ARG A 35 26.83 16.14 25.88
CA ARG A 35 25.58 16.80 25.47
C ARG A 35 25.22 16.47 24.03
N GLY A 36 26.19 16.57 23.12
CA GLY A 36 25.99 16.23 21.70
C GLY A 36 25.49 14.80 21.52
N PHE A 37 26.09 13.84 22.23
CA PHE A 37 25.68 12.44 22.19
C PHE A 37 24.28 12.21 22.76
N VAL A 38 23.93 12.87 23.88
CA VAL A 38 22.58 12.81 24.45
C VAL A 38 21.54 13.36 23.47
N PHE A 39 21.80 14.51 22.83
CA PHE A 39 20.88 15.06 21.84
C PHE A 39 20.73 14.19 20.61
N TYR A 40 21.83 13.57 20.16
CA TYR A 40 21.79 12.63 19.05
C TYR A 40 20.87 11.43 19.36
N ILE A 41 21.04 10.80 20.52
CA ILE A 41 20.20 9.66 20.95
C ILE A 41 18.75 10.09 21.12
N LEU A 42 18.50 11.22 21.80
CA LEU A 42 17.14 11.70 22.05
C LEU A 42 16.41 12.02 20.75
N PHE A 43 17.02 12.77 19.85
CA PHE A 43 16.41 13.14 18.59
C PHE A 43 16.16 11.90 17.72
N THR A 44 17.18 11.05 17.54
CA THR A 44 17.07 9.84 16.69
C THR A 44 16.09 8.83 17.27
N GLY A 45 16.12 8.59 18.58
CA GLY A 45 15.18 7.69 19.25
C GLY A 45 13.74 8.22 19.14
N PHE A 46 13.55 9.53 19.29
CA PHE A 46 12.24 10.16 19.13
C PHE A 46 11.70 10.04 17.69
N THR A 47 12.54 10.27 16.67
CA THR A 47 12.11 10.12 15.27
C THR A 47 11.74 8.67 14.95
N VAL A 48 12.50 7.68 15.44
CA VAL A 48 12.18 6.25 15.26
C VAL A 48 10.83 5.89 15.91
N ILE A 49 10.55 6.41 17.11
CA ILE A 49 9.26 6.18 17.78
C ILE A 49 8.12 6.82 16.99
N LEU A 50 8.30 8.06 16.52
CA LEU A 50 7.29 8.75 15.72
C LEU A 50 7.01 8.03 14.41
N GLU A 51 8.04 7.56 13.71
CA GLU A 51 7.87 6.75 12.49
C GLU A 51 7.06 5.48 12.76
N ALA A 52 7.37 4.76 13.84
CA ALA A 52 6.59 3.60 14.24
C ALA A 52 5.13 3.97 14.53
N LEU A 53 4.88 5.06 15.26
CA LEU A 53 3.52 5.53 15.56
C LEU A 53 2.73 5.94 14.32
N ILE A 54 3.34 6.68 13.38
CA ILE A 54 2.71 7.07 12.10
C ILE A 54 2.27 5.81 11.33
N LYS A 55 3.07 4.74 11.37
CA LYS A 55 2.73 3.48 10.71
C LYS A 55 1.58 2.72 11.37
N PHE A 56 1.54 2.66 12.70
CA PHE A 56 0.47 1.96 13.43
C PHE A 56 -0.85 2.74 13.44
N TYR A 57 -0.77 4.06 13.39
CA TYR A 57 -1.92 4.96 13.47
C TYR A 57 -1.81 6.02 12.36
N PRO A 58 -2.01 5.63 11.10
CA PRO A 58 -1.95 6.59 9.99
C PRO A 58 -3.11 7.59 10.14
N GLY A 59 -2.76 8.84 10.42
CA GLY A 59 -3.73 9.93 10.61
C GLY A 59 -3.06 11.29 10.63
N TYR A 60 -3.76 12.29 10.11
CA TYR A 60 -3.27 13.68 10.03
C TYR A 60 -2.85 14.23 11.40
N ILE A 61 -3.55 13.84 12.48
CA ILE A 61 -3.24 14.26 13.85
C ILE A 61 -1.83 13.83 14.26
N ILE A 62 -1.43 12.61 13.92
CA ILE A 62 -0.13 12.07 14.32
C ILE A 62 0.99 12.67 13.48
N ILE A 63 0.73 12.96 12.20
CA ILE A 63 1.67 13.71 11.36
C ILE A 63 1.85 15.13 11.91
N ILE A 64 0.76 15.83 12.26
CA ILE A 64 0.83 17.17 12.87
C ILE A 64 1.59 17.10 14.19
N PHE A 65 1.31 16.11 15.04
CA PHE A 65 2.04 15.89 16.29
C PHE A 65 3.54 15.63 16.06
N ALA A 66 3.88 14.80 15.07
CA ALA A 66 5.27 14.52 14.71
C ALA A 66 6.00 15.79 14.26
N VAL A 67 5.38 16.59 13.38
CA VAL A 67 5.95 17.85 12.91
C VAL A 67 6.05 18.87 14.05
N SER A 68 5.01 18.99 14.87
CA SER A 68 4.96 19.96 15.97
C SER A 68 5.88 19.61 17.13
N SER A 69 6.38 18.38 17.22
CA SER A 69 7.34 17.94 18.23
C SER A 69 8.79 17.89 17.72
N CYS A 70 9.02 17.42 16.49
CA CYS A 70 10.36 17.37 15.89
C CYS A 70 10.95 18.76 15.62
N ILE A 71 10.14 19.71 15.14
CA ILE A 71 10.62 21.06 14.81
C ILE A 71 11.13 21.80 16.07
N PRO A 72 10.36 21.91 17.17
CA PRO A 72 10.85 22.58 18.37
C PRO A 72 12.07 21.90 18.99
N LEU A 73 12.12 20.56 18.99
CA LEU A 73 13.28 19.83 19.51
C LEU A 73 14.53 20.10 18.67
N GLY A 74 14.41 20.05 17.34
CA GLY A 74 15.50 20.37 16.43
C GLY A 74 15.99 21.80 16.57
N LEU A 75 15.06 22.77 16.67
CA LEU A 75 15.38 24.19 16.89
C LEU A 75 16.06 24.41 18.25
N TYR A 76 15.62 23.72 19.30
CA TYR A 76 16.25 23.80 20.62
C TYR A 76 17.71 23.35 20.57
N ILE A 77 17.99 22.18 19.99
CA ILE A 77 19.34 21.63 19.85
C ILE A 77 20.21 22.58 19.01
N LEU A 78 19.66 23.13 17.92
CA LEU A 78 20.34 24.10 17.06
C LEU A 78 20.73 25.36 17.83
N ILE A 79 19.76 26.01 18.48
CA ILE A 79 19.97 27.25 19.24
C ILE A 79 20.98 27.03 20.36
N GLU A 80 20.89 25.92 21.09
CA GLU A 80 21.83 25.66 22.18
C GLU A 80 23.26 25.44 21.67
N SER A 81 23.44 24.76 20.53
CA SER A 81 24.76 24.60 19.90
C SER A 81 25.40 25.94 19.52
N ILE A 82 24.59 26.88 19.04
CA ILE A 82 24.99 28.25 18.70
C ILE A 82 25.39 29.00 19.98
N ILE A 83 24.56 28.95 21.04
CA ILE A 83 24.84 29.62 22.32
C ILE A 83 26.16 29.11 22.93
N ILE A 84 26.40 27.80 22.92
CA ILE A 84 27.66 27.22 23.42
C ILE A 84 28.85 27.72 22.59
N SER A 85 28.71 27.76 21.27
CA SER A 85 29.79 28.23 20.40
C SER A 85 30.18 29.69 20.69
N LEU A 86 29.19 30.54 20.98
CA LEU A 86 29.39 31.95 21.34
C LEU A 86 30.10 32.10 22.69
N LYS A 87 29.84 31.19 23.64
CA LYS A 87 30.48 31.17 24.96
C LYS A 87 31.92 30.63 24.92
N LYS A 88 32.30 29.84 23.91
CA LYS A 88 33.64 29.23 23.78
C LYS A 88 34.58 30.11 22.94
N SER A 89 35.17 31.12 23.57
CA SER A 89 36.17 32.01 22.96
C SER A 89 37.57 31.38 22.89
N ASN A 90 38.00 30.72 23.97
CA ASN A 90 39.35 30.18 24.14
C ASN A 90 39.33 28.65 24.29
N TYR A 91 39.00 27.93 23.21
CA TYR A 91 38.95 26.48 23.21
C TYR A 91 40.22 25.86 22.60
N THR A 92 40.83 24.91 23.31
CA THR A 92 41.94 24.08 22.83
C THR A 92 41.40 22.91 22.01
N LEU A 93 41.89 22.79 20.76
CA LEU A 93 41.48 21.70 19.88
C LEU A 93 41.85 20.34 20.48
N GLN A 94 40.87 19.45 20.56
CA GLN A 94 41.09 18.07 20.97
C GLN A 94 41.21 17.16 19.75
N PHE A 95 41.66 15.92 19.94
CA PHE A 95 41.91 14.97 18.84
C PHE A 95 40.68 14.76 17.95
N PHE A 96 39.48 14.75 18.54
CA PHE A 96 38.22 14.54 17.84
C PHE A 96 37.74 15.76 17.03
N ASN A 97 38.42 16.91 17.11
CA ASN A 97 38.14 18.06 16.26
C ASN A 97 38.74 17.92 14.84
N ASN A 98 39.40 16.79 14.54
CA ASN A 98 39.87 16.47 13.20
C ASN A 98 38.70 16.14 12.26
N SER A 99 38.73 16.69 11.04
CA SER A 99 37.66 16.57 10.03
C SER A 99 37.29 15.12 9.72
N LYS A 100 38.25 14.17 9.76
CA LYS A 100 38.00 12.75 9.48
C LYS A 100 36.92 12.14 10.39
N TYR A 101 36.84 12.58 11.66
CA TYR A 101 35.83 12.07 12.59
C TYR A 101 34.43 12.62 12.29
N TYR A 102 34.33 13.88 11.85
CA TYR A 102 33.05 14.46 11.43
C TYR A 102 32.53 13.78 10.17
N ILE A 103 33.41 13.55 9.19
CA ILE A 103 33.06 12.81 7.96
C ILE A 103 32.58 11.41 8.33
N ALA A 104 33.30 10.68 9.19
CA ALA A 104 32.90 9.35 9.63
C ALA A 104 31.53 9.35 10.33
N ILE A 105 31.26 10.30 11.22
CA ILE A 105 29.96 10.42 11.91
C ILE A 105 28.84 10.74 10.92
N ILE A 106 29.04 11.69 10.01
CA ILE A 106 28.03 12.07 9.01
C ILE A 106 27.73 10.90 8.07
N VAL A 107 28.77 10.22 7.56
CA VAL A 107 28.61 9.04 6.72
C VAL A 107 27.87 7.93 7.47
N THR A 108 28.26 7.67 8.72
CA THR A 108 27.56 6.68 9.57
C THR A 108 26.10 7.07 9.80
N ALA A 109 25.81 8.32 10.10
CA ALA A 109 24.44 8.82 10.27
C ALA A 109 23.62 8.63 8.98
N ILE A 110 24.17 8.96 7.81
CA ILE A 110 23.52 8.71 6.51
C ILE A 110 23.24 7.22 6.34
N PHE A 111 24.22 6.34 6.59
CA PHE A 111 24.08 4.89 6.47
C PHE A 111 23.23 4.22 7.55
N TYR A 112 22.91 4.87 8.67
CA TYR A 112 21.98 4.36 9.68
C TYR A 112 20.56 4.87 9.46
N VAL A 113 20.40 6.10 8.96
CA VAL A 113 19.09 6.67 8.59
C VAL A 113 18.54 6.03 7.31
N THR A 114 19.39 5.79 6.30
CA THR A 114 18.97 5.19 5.01
C THR A 114 18.47 3.73 5.05
N PRO A 115 18.95 2.80 5.88
CA PRO A 115 18.38 1.45 5.98
C PRO A 115 17.04 1.46 6.72
N ILE A 116 16.78 2.38 7.65
CA ILE A 116 15.46 2.50 8.30
C ILE A 116 14.41 2.88 7.25
N GLU A 117 14.68 3.88 6.41
CA GLU A 117 13.79 4.24 5.29
C GLU A 117 13.58 3.08 4.29
N ASN A 118 14.59 2.23 4.09
CA ASN A 118 14.49 1.06 3.20
C ASN A 118 13.82 -0.17 3.84
N ILE A 119 13.92 -0.35 5.15
CA ILE A 119 13.19 -1.38 5.92
C ILE A 119 11.70 -1.01 5.98
N PHE A 120 11.39 0.27 5.97
CA PHE A 120 10.04 0.82 6.05
C PHE A 120 9.61 1.50 4.75
N LYS A 121 10.03 0.99 3.58
CA LYS A 121 9.51 1.46 2.28
C LYS A 121 7.98 1.51 2.36
N PRO A 122 7.33 2.70 2.29
CA PRO A 122 6.05 2.72 1.62
C PRO A 122 6.43 2.31 0.21
N GLU A 123 6.15 1.06 -0.17
CA GLU A 123 6.31 0.66 -1.56
C GLU A 123 5.53 1.68 -2.37
N SER A 124 6.25 2.61 -2.98
CA SER A 124 5.76 3.51 -3.99
C SER A 124 5.51 2.61 -5.20
N PHE A 125 4.51 1.73 -5.09
CA PHE A 125 3.91 1.11 -6.23
C PHE A 125 3.54 2.26 -7.16
N SER A 126 4.10 2.18 -8.37
CA SER A 126 3.64 2.94 -9.51
C SER A 126 2.13 2.99 -9.41
N THR A 127 1.58 4.20 -9.39
CA THR A 127 0.15 4.38 -9.19
C THR A 127 -0.63 3.42 -10.08
N PRO A 128 -1.65 2.74 -9.52
CA PRO A 128 -2.34 1.68 -10.21
C PRO A 128 -2.81 2.17 -11.57
N THR A 129 -2.75 1.26 -12.55
CA THR A 129 -3.48 1.34 -13.82
C THR A 129 -4.82 2.04 -13.61
N GLY A 130 -5.26 2.88 -14.56
CA GLY A 130 -6.47 3.73 -14.48
C GLY A 130 -7.80 3.02 -14.17
N SER A 131 -7.79 1.72 -13.87
CA SER A 131 -8.89 0.88 -13.40
C SER A 131 -9.64 1.36 -12.16
N MET A 132 -9.03 2.21 -11.31
CA MET A 132 -9.68 2.76 -10.09
C MET A 132 -9.95 4.27 -10.19
N ILE A 133 -9.90 4.83 -11.42
CA ILE A 133 -10.20 6.25 -11.67
C ILE A 133 -11.58 6.60 -11.07
N ASN A 134 -11.68 7.85 -10.59
CA ASN A 134 -12.70 8.42 -9.69
C ASN A 134 -12.38 8.26 -8.20
N THR A 135 -11.82 7.12 -7.79
CA THR A 135 -11.42 6.91 -6.39
C THR A 135 -9.93 7.11 -6.19
N VAL A 136 -9.10 6.37 -6.93
CA VAL A 136 -7.63 6.49 -6.93
C VAL A 136 -7.17 6.73 -8.36
N ILE A 137 -6.39 7.80 -8.57
CA ILE A 137 -5.92 8.21 -9.90
C ILE A 137 -4.39 8.14 -10.01
N PRO A 138 -3.85 8.06 -11.24
CA PRO A 138 -2.41 8.13 -11.45
C PRO A 138 -1.77 9.35 -10.76
N GLY A 139 -0.71 9.08 -10.02
CA GLY A 139 0.00 10.04 -9.17
C GLY A 139 -0.45 10.16 -7.71
N ASP A 140 -1.59 9.56 -7.31
CA ASP A 140 -1.95 9.41 -5.90
C ASP A 140 -0.98 8.52 -5.13
N LYS A 141 -0.72 8.87 -3.89
CA LYS A 141 -0.05 8.03 -2.90
C LYS A 141 -0.99 7.85 -1.73
N PHE A 142 -1.18 6.61 -1.31
CA PHE A 142 -2.18 6.24 -0.32
C PHE A 142 -1.59 5.34 0.76
N PHE A 143 -2.21 5.40 1.93
CA PHE A 143 -1.90 4.48 3.02
C PHE A 143 -2.63 3.15 2.80
N GLU A 144 -1.88 2.08 3.04
CA GLU A 144 -2.37 0.73 3.09
C GLU A 144 -2.31 0.24 4.54
N ASN A 145 -3.36 -0.43 4.99
CA ASN A 145 -3.40 -1.05 6.30
C ASN A 145 -3.46 -2.57 6.14
N ASP A 146 -2.29 -3.21 6.23
CA ASP A 146 -2.12 -4.68 6.18
C ASP A 146 -2.79 -5.38 7.37
N LEU A 147 -2.92 -4.67 8.49
CA LEU A 147 -3.53 -5.19 9.70
C LEU A 147 -5.03 -4.97 9.74
N TYR A 148 -5.64 -4.26 8.79
CA TYR A 148 -7.04 -3.81 8.89
C TYR A 148 -8.04 -4.94 9.20
N TYR A 149 -7.77 -6.14 8.71
CA TYR A 149 -8.62 -7.32 8.90
C TYR A 149 -8.10 -8.29 9.97
N GLY A 150 -6.81 -8.28 10.26
CA GLY A 150 -6.19 -9.24 11.17
C GLY A 150 -4.68 -9.39 10.96
N PHE A 151 -4.06 -10.20 11.81
CA PHE A 151 -2.65 -10.59 11.70
C PHE A 151 -2.53 -11.82 10.81
N ARG A 152 -1.68 -11.77 9.79
CA ARG A 152 -1.47 -12.84 8.81
C ARG A 152 -0.07 -13.42 8.88
N ASN A 153 0.05 -14.71 8.56
CA ASN A 153 1.35 -15.33 8.34
C ASN A 153 1.98 -14.74 7.05
N PRO A 154 3.22 -14.24 7.09
CA PRO A 154 3.83 -13.54 5.95
C PRO A 154 4.12 -14.47 4.76
N ILE A 155 4.30 -15.76 5.00
CA ILE A 155 4.61 -16.77 3.97
C ILE A 155 3.31 -17.27 3.31
N THR A 156 2.37 -17.76 4.11
CA THR A 156 1.15 -18.42 3.59
C THR A 156 0.00 -17.44 3.31
N GLY A 157 0.03 -16.25 3.87
CA GLY A 157 -1.06 -15.27 3.78
C GLY A 157 -2.28 -15.57 4.64
N LYS A 158 -2.35 -16.74 5.30
CA LYS A 158 -3.46 -17.12 6.18
C LYS A 158 -3.53 -16.23 7.41
N TYR A 159 -4.74 -15.96 7.89
CA TYR A 159 -4.92 -15.29 9.19
C TYR A 159 -4.44 -16.17 10.33
N LEU A 160 -3.62 -15.58 11.21
CA LEU A 160 -3.33 -16.12 12.53
C LEU A 160 -4.43 -15.68 13.51
N ILE A 161 -4.81 -14.40 13.43
CA ILE A 161 -5.90 -13.79 14.19
C ILE A 161 -6.66 -12.89 13.25
N GLN A 162 -7.92 -13.19 12.98
CA GLN A 162 -8.82 -12.35 12.20
C GLN A 162 -9.85 -11.71 13.14
N TYR A 163 -9.91 -10.39 13.16
CA TYR A 163 -10.89 -9.64 13.96
C TYR A 163 -11.90 -8.89 13.10
N LYS A 164 -11.69 -8.81 11.79
CA LYS A 164 -12.62 -8.18 10.85
C LYS A 164 -12.61 -8.89 9.50
N ASN A 165 -13.79 -9.04 8.93
CA ASN A 165 -13.95 -9.57 7.58
C ASN A 165 -13.91 -8.42 6.54
N PRO A 166 -13.27 -8.62 5.38
CA PRO A 166 -13.46 -7.76 4.21
C PRO A 166 -14.95 -7.66 3.88
N ARG A 167 -15.39 -6.43 3.55
CA ARG A 167 -16.80 -6.11 3.30
C ARG A 167 -16.96 -5.55 1.90
N SER A 168 -18.19 -5.67 1.40
CA SER A 168 -18.61 -5.00 0.18
C SER A 168 -18.33 -3.49 0.27
N GLY A 169 -17.76 -2.92 -0.78
CA GLY A 169 -17.28 -1.53 -0.83
C GLY A 169 -15.81 -1.35 -0.45
N ASP A 170 -15.18 -2.24 0.32
CA ASP A 170 -13.76 -2.07 0.68
C ASP A 170 -12.86 -2.07 -0.57
N ILE A 171 -11.90 -1.14 -0.64
CA ILE A 171 -10.85 -1.17 -1.67
C ILE A 171 -9.62 -1.85 -1.09
N VAL A 172 -9.20 -2.95 -1.72
CA VAL A 172 -8.17 -3.83 -1.18
C VAL A 172 -7.04 -4.07 -2.18
N LYS A 173 -5.84 -4.25 -1.64
CA LYS A 173 -4.72 -4.88 -2.35
C LYS A 173 -4.87 -6.39 -2.28
N PHE A 174 -4.72 -7.08 -3.40
CA PHE A 174 -4.67 -8.54 -3.42
C PHE A 174 -3.59 -9.06 -4.37
N LYS A 175 -3.17 -10.32 -4.16
CA LYS A 175 -2.26 -11.04 -5.05
C LYS A 175 -3.04 -11.65 -6.21
N PHE A 176 -2.58 -11.38 -7.42
CA PHE A 176 -3.13 -11.95 -8.66
C PHE A 176 -2.06 -12.81 -9.35
N TYR A 177 -2.35 -14.09 -9.56
CA TYR A 177 -1.42 -15.06 -10.15
C TYR A 177 -1.69 -15.30 -11.64
N GLY A 178 -2.22 -14.31 -12.36
CA GLY A 178 -2.51 -14.41 -13.79
C GLY A 178 -3.68 -15.35 -14.11
N PHE A 179 -3.89 -15.55 -15.41
CA PHE A 179 -4.80 -16.57 -15.91
C PHE A 179 -4.11 -17.95 -15.83
N PRO A 180 -4.83 -19.06 -15.57
CA PRO A 180 -4.22 -20.38 -15.33
C PRO A 180 -3.28 -20.89 -16.44
N GLU A 181 -3.42 -20.41 -17.67
CA GLU A 181 -2.55 -20.76 -18.81
C GLU A 181 -1.23 -19.99 -18.82
N GLU A 182 -1.14 -18.89 -18.04
CA GLU A 182 -0.03 -17.93 -18.06
C GLU A 182 0.50 -17.61 -16.65
N SER A 183 0.10 -18.37 -15.62
CA SER A 183 0.35 -18.00 -14.22
C SER A 183 1.83 -17.72 -13.94
N PRO A 184 2.22 -16.44 -13.72
CA PRO A 184 3.60 -16.09 -13.46
C PRO A 184 4.06 -16.69 -12.13
N LYS A 185 5.34 -17.07 -12.06
CA LYS A 185 5.96 -17.57 -10.81
C LYS A 185 5.85 -16.57 -9.65
N ASN A 186 5.66 -15.28 -9.96
CA ASN A 186 5.50 -14.20 -8.99
C ASN A 186 4.13 -13.52 -9.18
N PRO A 187 3.30 -13.40 -8.12
CA PRO A 187 2.03 -12.70 -8.21
C PRO A 187 2.21 -11.20 -8.45
N VAL A 188 1.26 -10.60 -9.18
CA VAL A 188 1.14 -9.16 -9.34
C VAL A 188 0.15 -8.62 -8.30
N HIS A 189 0.38 -7.42 -7.79
CA HIS A 189 -0.53 -6.77 -6.85
C HIS A 189 -1.55 -5.90 -7.56
N PHE A 190 -2.83 -6.18 -7.33
CA PHE A 190 -3.94 -5.41 -7.88
C PHE A 190 -4.69 -4.68 -6.76
N PHE A 191 -5.22 -3.51 -7.10
CA PHE A 191 -6.14 -2.76 -6.24
C PHE A 191 -7.51 -2.75 -6.90
N LYS A 192 -8.53 -3.22 -6.18
CA LYS A 192 -9.92 -3.28 -6.63
C LYS A 192 -10.88 -3.12 -5.47
N ARG A 193 -12.12 -2.74 -5.77
CA ARG A 193 -13.21 -2.68 -4.83
C ARG A 193 -13.88 -4.03 -4.69
N ILE A 194 -14.16 -4.47 -3.47
CA ILE A 194 -14.98 -5.66 -3.23
C ILE A 194 -16.41 -5.33 -3.60
N LEU A 195 -16.94 -6.00 -4.62
CA LEU A 195 -18.35 -5.94 -4.97
C LEU A 195 -19.17 -6.85 -4.05
N ALA A 196 -18.80 -8.13 -3.98
CA ALA A 196 -19.57 -9.15 -3.29
C ALA A 196 -18.66 -10.04 -2.42
N CYS A 197 -19.15 -10.36 -1.22
CA CYS A 197 -18.49 -11.16 -0.19
C CYS A 197 -18.95 -12.63 -0.25
N PRO A 198 -18.33 -13.54 0.51
CA PRO A 198 -18.67 -14.96 0.48
C PRO A 198 -20.14 -15.22 0.81
N GLY A 199 -20.84 -15.91 -0.09
CA GLY A 199 -22.27 -16.22 0.00
C GLY A 199 -23.20 -15.12 -0.54
N ASP A 200 -22.67 -13.93 -0.88
CA ASP A 200 -23.48 -12.91 -1.53
C ASP A 200 -23.82 -13.33 -2.96
N SER A 201 -24.98 -12.89 -3.45
CA SER A 201 -25.37 -13.02 -4.85
C SER A 201 -25.55 -11.66 -5.48
N PHE A 202 -25.12 -11.48 -6.72
CA PHE A 202 -25.31 -10.23 -7.44
C PHE A 202 -25.69 -10.43 -8.90
N VAL A 203 -26.30 -9.40 -9.47
CA VAL A 203 -26.59 -9.30 -10.91
C VAL A 203 -26.35 -7.86 -11.35
N ILE A 204 -25.80 -7.70 -12.54
CA ILE A 204 -25.62 -6.40 -13.20
C ILE A 204 -26.64 -6.34 -14.33
N LYS A 205 -27.46 -5.30 -14.36
CA LYS A 205 -28.43 -5.04 -15.44
C LYS A 205 -28.31 -3.59 -15.87
N ASN A 206 -27.97 -3.36 -17.13
CA ASN A 206 -27.74 -2.03 -17.66
C ASN A 206 -26.84 -1.17 -16.75
N ARG A 207 -25.71 -1.74 -16.30
CA ARG A 207 -24.73 -1.17 -15.35
C ARG A 207 -25.21 -1.01 -13.90
N LEU A 208 -26.50 -1.19 -13.61
CA LEU A 208 -27.00 -1.20 -12.25
C LEU A 208 -26.67 -2.53 -11.59
N ILE A 209 -25.95 -2.45 -10.49
CA ILE A 209 -25.55 -3.61 -9.71
C ILE A 209 -26.58 -3.82 -8.60
N TYR A 210 -27.14 -5.02 -8.56
CA TYR A 210 -28.02 -5.48 -7.51
C TYR A 210 -27.28 -6.55 -6.70
N LEU A 211 -26.99 -6.27 -5.43
CA LEU A 211 -26.32 -7.17 -4.49
C LEU A 211 -27.35 -7.63 -3.46
N ASN A 212 -27.56 -8.95 -3.35
CA ASN A 212 -28.57 -9.56 -2.48
C ASN A 212 -29.97 -8.94 -2.64
N ASN A 213 -30.35 -8.64 -3.89
CA ASN A 213 -31.60 -7.97 -4.30
C ASN A 213 -31.72 -6.48 -3.94
N GLU A 214 -30.68 -5.86 -3.36
CA GLU A 214 -30.62 -4.42 -3.08
C GLU A 214 -29.70 -3.71 -4.07
N THR A 215 -29.94 -2.43 -4.35
CA THR A 215 -29.04 -1.65 -5.20
C THR A 215 -27.70 -1.45 -4.50
N PHE A 216 -26.61 -1.78 -5.19
CA PHE A 216 -25.28 -1.62 -4.65
C PHE A 216 -24.95 -0.14 -4.46
N LYS A 217 -24.75 0.26 -3.20
CA LYS A 217 -24.57 1.66 -2.76
C LYS A 217 -23.51 2.43 -3.55
N TYR A 218 -22.45 1.76 -3.99
CA TYR A 218 -21.31 2.39 -4.67
C TYR A 218 -21.47 2.47 -6.20
N SER A 219 -22.60 2.03 -6.76
CA SER A 219 -22.84 2.11 -8.21
C SER A 219 -22.72 3.53 -8.76
N SER A 220 -22.99 4.56 -7.95
CA SER A 220 -22.85 5.99 -8.29
C SER A 220 -21.41 6.48 -8.35
N HIS A 221 -20.46 5.75 -7.76
CA HIS A 221 -19.03 6.11 -7.75
C HIS A 221 -18.27 5.49 -8.91
N LEU A 222 -18.93 4.67 -9.73
CA LEU A 222 -18.32 4.05 -10.90
C LEU A 222 -18.16 5.08 -12.02
N TYR A 223 -16.99 5.09 -12.63
CA TYR A 223 -16.66 5.89 -13.79
C TYR A 223 -16.96 5.12 -15.08
N TYR A 224 -17.75 5.74 -15.95
CA TYR A 224 -18.07 5.23 -17.27
C TYR A 224 -17.49 6.18 -18.31
N GLU A 225 -16.59 5.67 -19.15
CA GLU A 225 -16.02 6.44 -20.26
C GLU A 225 -17.10 6.85 -21.28
N TYR A 226 -18.10 5.98 -21.47
CA TYR A 226 -19.16 6.17 -22.45
C TYR A 226 -20.54 6.34 -21.80
N ASN A 227 -21.39 7.15 -22.43
CA ASN A 227 -22.76 7.41 -21.97
C ASN A 227 -23.82 6.44 -22.56
N PHE A 228 -23.41 5.29 -23.12
CA PHE A 228 -24.33 4.28 -23.67
C PHE A 228 -24.16 2.93 -22.99
N THR A 229 -25.25 2.23 -22.70
CA THR A 229 -25.19 0.87 -22.17
C THR A 229 -25.01 -0.15 -23.30
N ILE A 230 -24.17 -1.17 -23.07
CA ILE A 230 -24.07 -2.32 -23.96
C ILE A 230 -25.34 -3.15 -23.78
N LYS A 231 -26.06 -3.44 -24.87
CA LYS A 231 -27.30 -4.20 -24.79
C LYS A 231 -27.04 -5.66 -24.40
N PRO A 232 -27.99 -6.34 -23.72
CA PRO A 232 -27.82 -7.74 -23.32
C PRO A 232 -27.55 -8.73 -24.47
N GLU A 233 -27.99 -8.42 -25.70
CA GLU A 233 -27.72 -9.29 -26.85
C GLU A 233 -26.24 -9.39 -27.26
N PHE A 234 -25.41 -8.42 -26.87
CA PHE A 234 -23.98 -8.41 -27.20
C PHE A 234 -23.18 -9.07 -26.08
N SER A 235 -22.80 -10.33 -26.23
CA SER A 235 -21.96 -11.03 -25.26
C SER A 235 -20.46 -10.78 -25.49
N ASP A 236 -19.70 -10.68 -24.41
CA ASP A 236 -18.24 -10.66 -24.43
C ASP A 236 -17.68 -12.08 -24.19
N PRO A 237 -17.07 -12.73 -25.20
CA PRO A 237 -16.61 -14.11 -25.08
C PRO A 237 -15.41 -14.30 -24.15
N VAL A 238 -14.66 -13.23 -23.83
CA VAL A 238 -13.50 -13.32 -22.92
C VAL A 238 -13.88 -13.16 -21.46
N MET A 239 -15.13 -12.79 -21.17
CA MET A 239 -15.63 -12.58 -19.83
C MET A 239 -15.71 -13.91 -19.05
N PHE A 240 -15.39 -13.86 -17.76
CA PHE A 240 -15.58 -14.96 -16.85
C PHE A 240 -17.05 -15.09 -16.46
N PRO A 241 -17.59 -16.31 -16.30
CA PRO A 241 -17.05 -17.56 -16.82
C PRO A 241 -17.22 -17.65 -18.35
N ARG A 242 -16.20 -18.19 -19.03
CA ARG A 242 -16.26 -18.38 -20.49
C ARG A 242 -17.47 -19.22 -20.90
N GLY A 243 -18.14 -18.82 -21.98
CA GLY A 243 -19.31 -19.51 -22.55
C GLY A 243 -20.66 -18.93 -22.13
N PHE A 244 -20.68 -17.99 -21.19
CA PHE A 244 -21.89 -17.28 -20.81
C PHE A 244 -22.13 -16.08 -21.74
N LYS A 245 -23.40 -15.83 -22.07
CA LYS A 245 -23.81 -14.71 -22.94
C LYS A 245 -23.93 -13.41 -22.13
N TRP A 246 -22.87 -13.04 -21.41
CA TRP A 246 -22.82 -11.85 -20.56
C TRP A 246 -21.91 -10.78 -21.14
N ASN A 247 -22.07 -9.54 -20.70
CA ASN A 247 -21.16 -8.45 -20.98
C ASN A 247 -20.96 -7.58 -19.73
N ALA A 248 -20.11 -6.56 -19.85
CA ALA A 248 -19.73 -5.71 -18.72
C ALA A 248 -20.94 -5.03 -18.07
N ASP A 249 -21.98 -4.69 -18.83
CA ASP A 249 -23.17 -3.97 -18.36
C ASP A 249 -24.33 -4.89 -17.97
N ASN A 250 -24.27 -6.17 -18.38
CA ASN A 250 -25.30 -7.18 -18.15
C ASN A 250 -24.64 -8.51 -17.81
N TYR A 251 -24.56 -8.79 -16.51
CA TYR A 251 -23.73 -9.86 -15.95
C TYR A 251 -24.46 -10.60 -14.83
N GLY A 252 -24.36 -11.93 -14.83
CA GLY A 252 -24.96 -12.75 -13.79
C GLY A 252 -26.41 -13.19 -14.08
N PRO A 253 -27.11 -13.72 -13.06
CA PRO A 253 -26.74 -13.71 -11.65
C PRO A 253 -25.52 -14.58 -11.31
N VAL A 254 -24.78 -14.17 -10.28
CA VAL A 254 -23.62 -14.92 -9.74
C VAL A 254 -23.69 -14.95 -8.23
N THR A 255 -23.47 -16.13 -7.65
CA THR A 255 -23.28 -16.32 -6.20
C THR A 255 -21.79 -16.53 -5.92
N VAL A 256 -21.26 -15.78 -4.95
CA VAL A 256 -19.85 -15.83 -4.57
C VAL A 256 -19.61 -17.03 -3.64
N PRO A 257 -18.66 -17.92 -3.96
CA PRO A 257 -18.39 -19.10 -3.16
C PRO A 257 -18.02 -18.80 -1.70
N LYS A 258 -18.62 -19.58 -0.80
CA LYS A 258 -18.36 -19.52 0.63
C LYS A 258 -17.68 -20.80 1.12
N HIS A 259 -16.76 -20.66 2.09
CA HIS A 259 -16.10 -21.80 2.72
C HIS A 259 -17.14 -22.83 3.21
N GLY A 260 -16.94 -24.10 2.85
CA GLY A 260 -17.78 -25.22 3.27
C GLY A 260 -19.09 -25.36 2.48
N GLU A 261 -19.42 -24.42 1.60
CA GLU A 261 -20.55 -24.55 0.68
C GLU A 261 -20.24 -25.60 -0.39
N THR A 262 -21.26 -26.38 -0.76
CA THR A 262 -21.15 -27.45 -1.76
C THR A 262 -22.02 -27.13 -2.96
N VAL A 263 -21.43 -27.19 -4.15
CA VAL A 263 -22.12 -27.02 -5.43
C VAL A 263 -22.12 -28.33 -6.22
N SER A 264 -23.16 -28.55 -7.03
CA SER A 264 -23.13 -29.61 -8.03
C SER A 264 -22.17 -29.25 -9.15
N LEU A 265 -21.57 -30.26 -9.78
CA LEU A 265 -20.67 -30.11 -10.92
C LEU A 265 -21.23 -30.82 -12.15
N ASP A 266 -21.25 -30.09 -13.25
CA ASP A 266 -21.54 -30.61 -14.58
C ASP A 266 -20.80 -29.78 -15.65
N THR A 267 -20.82 -30.24 -16.88
CA THR A 267 -20.13 -29.55 -17.99
C THR A 267 -20.70 -28.17 -18.30
N SER A 268 -21.94 -27.87 -17.91
CA SER A 268 -22.58 -26.57 -18.11
C SER A 268 -22.07 -25.51 -17.13
N ASN A 269 -21.72 -25.90 -15.90
CA ASN A 269 -21.32 -24.99 -14.84
C ASN A 269 -19.81 -25.01 -14.53
N ILE A 270 -19.06 -26.00 -15.01
CA ILE A 270 -17.65 -26.20 -14.66
C ILE A 270 -16.77 -24.99 -14.99
N ASN A 271 -17.13 -24.19 -15.99
CA ASN A 271 -16.39 -22.97 -16.33
C ASN A 271 -16.43 -21.91 -15.21
N MET A 272 -17.44 -21.94 -14.34
CA MET A 272 -17.51 -21.11 -13.13
C MET A 272 -16.51 -21.58 -12.07
N TRP A 273 -16.38 -22.89 -11.88
CA TRP A 273 -15.69 -23.47 -10.72
C TRP A 273 -14.27 -23.96 -11.00
N LYS A 274 -13.92 -24.21 -12.27
CA LYS A 274 -12.63 -24.82 -12.65
C LYS A 274 -11.40 -24.09 -12.12
N LYS A 275 -11.46 -22.75 -12.07
CA LYS A 275 -10.36 -21.92 -11.55
C LYS A 275 -10.20 -22.14 -10.05
N ILE A 276 -11.30 -22.04 -9.29
CA ILE A 276 -11.30 -22.26 -7.84
C ILE A 276 -10.78 -23.65 -7.48
N ILE A 277 -11.28 -24.70 -8.16
CA ILE A 277 -10.86 -26.09 -7.91
C ILE A 277 -9.33 -26.23 -8.08
N ARG A 278 -8.75 -25.58 -9.11
CA ARG A 278 -7.31 -25.58 -9.36
C ARG A 278 -6.53 -24.74 -8.34
N ASP A 279 -7.01 -23.54 -8.02
CA ASP A 279 -6.40 -22.64 -7.03
C ASP A 279 -6.37 -23.29 -5.63
N GLU A 280 -7.35 -24.15 -5.33
CA GLU A 280 -7.40 -24.95 -4.10
C GLU A 280 -6.50 -26.21 -4.13
N GLY A 281 -5.61 -26.29 -5.13
CA GLY A 281 -4.56 -27.29 -5.25
C GLY A 281 -5.01 -28.61 -5.86
N ASN A 282 -6.17 -28.66 -6.52
CA ASN A 282 -6.66 -29.90 -7.12
C ASN A 282 -6.37 -29.96 -8.63
N LYS A 283 -6.06 -31.16 -9.10
CA LYS A 283 -5.99 -31.48 -10.53
C LYS A 283 -7.42 -31.64 -11.06
N LEU A 284 -7.77 -30.92 -12.12
CA LEU A 284 -9.09 -30.98 -12.74
C LEU A 284 -8.99 -31.37 -14.21
N GLU A 285 -9.68 -32.44 -14.59
CA GLU A 285 -9.79 -32.92 -15.97
C GLU A 285 -11.24 -33.22 -16.35
N ILE A 286 -11.57 -33.00 -17.62
CA ILE A 286 -12.89 -33.31 -18.19
C ILE A 286 -12.65 -34.36 -19.28
N ARG A 287 -13.25 -35.55 -19.13
CA ARG A 287 -13.12 -36.66 -20.09
C ARG A 287 -14.51 -37.22 -20.40
N ASN A 288 -14.92 -37.25 -21.67
CA ASN A 288 -16.22 -37.77 -22.11
C ASN A 288 -17.39 -37.22 -21.27
N ASP A 289 -17.46 -35.89 -21.12
CA ASP A 289 -18.46 -35.17 -20.32
C ASP A 289 -18.50 -35.50 -18.82
N ARG A 290 -17.48 -36.18 -18.30
CA ARG A 290 -17.32 -36.47 -16.87
C ARG A 290 -16.20 -35.64 -16.27
N ILE A 291 -16.40 -35.21 -15.03
CA ILE A 291 -15.49 -34.32 -14.31
C ILE A 291 -14.67 -35.15 -13.31
N PHE A 292 -13.36 -35.07 -13.44
CA PHE A 292 -12.41 -35.75 -12.56
C PHE A 292 -11.64 -34.72 -11.75
N ILE A 293 -11.65 -34.87 -10.42
CA ILE A 293 -10.84 -34.08 -9.50
C ILE A 293 -9.88 -35.01 -8.78
N ASN A 294 -8.58 -34.79 -8.95
CA ASN A 294 -7.52 -35.67 -8.47
C ASN A 294 -7.75 -37.13 -8.91
N ASP A 295 -8.05 -37.29 -10.20
CA ASP A 295 -8.29 -38.57 -10.89
C ASP A 295 -9.52 -39.37 -10.38
N VAL A 296 -10.38 -38.76 -9.57
CA VAL A 296 -11.66 -39.33 -9.10
C VAL A 296 -12.84 -38.59 -9.73
N GLU A 297 -13.81 -39.33 -10.27
CA GLU A 297 -15.04 -38.75 -10.81
C GLU A 297 -15.86 -38.06 -9.69
N LYS A 298 -16.27 -36.81 -9.92
CA LYS A 298 -16.98 -35.98 -8.95
C LYS A 298 -18.17 -35.29 -9.60
N TYR A 299 -19.29 -35.29 -8.88
CA TYR A 299 -20.53 -34.59 -9.24
C TYR A 299 -20.80 -33.38 -8.34
N SER A 300 -19.91 -33.10 -7.39
CA SER A 300 -20.00 -31.96 -6.50
C SER A 300 -18.63 -31.51 -6.03
N TYR A 301 -18.56 -30.27 -5.56
CA TYR A 301 -17.37 -29.70 -4.97
C TYR A 301 -17.71 -28.88 -3.73
N THR A 302 -16.94 -29.06 -2.67
CA THR A 302 -17.03 -28.28 -1.43
C THR A 302 -15.86 -27.31 -1.37
N PHE A 303 -16.14 -26.01 -1.29
CA PHE A 303 -15.09 -24.99 -1.30
C PHE A 303 -14.28 -25.00 0.00
N LYS A 304 -12.96 -24.95 -0.11
CA LYS A 304 -12.03 -24.94 1.04
C LYS A 304 -11.78 -23.56 1.61
N TYR A 305 -12.16 -22.49 0.90
CA TYR A 305 -11.94 -21.10 1.32
C TYR A 305 -13.13 -20.21 1.01
N ASN A 306 -13.12 -19.02 1.60
CA ASN A 306 -13.98 -17.93 1.20
C ASN A 306 -13.44 -17.21 -0.04
N TYR A 307 -14.36 -16.74 -0.88
CA TYR A 307 -14.04 -16.02 -2.10
C TYR A 307 -14.71 -14.64 -2.15
N TYR A 308 -14.14 -13.76 -2.95
CA TYR A 308 -14.62 -12.39 -3.15
C TYR A 308 -14.69 -12.08 -4.64
N PHE A 309 -15.70 -11.30 -5.03
CA PHE A 309 -15.80 -10.74 -6.37
C PHE A 309 -15.43 -9.27 -6.33
N MET A 310 -14.45 -8.87 -7.15
CA MET A 310 -13.87 -7.54 -7.13
C MET A 310 -14.09 -6.82 -8.46
N ILE A 311 -14.35 -5.52 -8.41
CA ILE A 311 -14.52 -4.65 -9.58
C ILE A 311 -13.58 -3.45 -9.51
N GLY A 312 -13.23 -2.91 -10.67
CA GLY A 312 -12.59 -1.60 -10.74
C GLY A 312 -13.62 -0.49 -10.85
N ASP A 313 -13.30 0.67 -10.28
CA ASP A 313 -14.18 1.83 -10.33
C ASP A 313 -14.24 2.45 -11.74
N ASN A 314 -13.21 2.25 -12.58
CA ASN A 314 -13.25 2.56 -14.01
C ASN A 314 -13.83 1.37 -14.77
N TRP A 315 -15.13 1.46 -15.06
CA TRP A 315 -15.97 0.32 -15.43
C TRP A 315 -15.50 -0.44 -16.67
N TYR A 316 -15.07 0.27 -17.72
CA TYR A 316 -14.64 -0.37 -18.97
C TYR A 316 -13.13 -0.62 -19.03
N ASN A 317 -12.33 0.14 -18.29
CA ASN A 317 -10.87 0.03 -18.28
C ASN A 317 -10.34 -0.67 -17.02
N SER A 318 -11.01 -1.74 -16.62
CA SER A 318 -10.65 -2.53 -15.46
C SER A 318 -10.60 -4.00 -15.78
N LEU A 319 -9.39 -4.57 -15.74
CA LEU A 319 -9.21 -6.01 -15.62
C LEU A 319 -9.54 -6.42 -14.17
N ASP A 320 -10.72 -6.99 -13.96
CA ASP A 320 -11.26 -7.37 -12.65
C ASP A 320 -11.97 -8.75 -12.68
N SER A 321 -12.73 -9.08 -11.62
CA SER A 321 -13.37 -10.40 -11.48
C SER A 321 -14.37 -10.72 -12.59
N ARG A 322 -14.86 -9.73 -13.34
CA ARG A 322 -15.65 -10.00 -14.55
C ARG A 322 -14.84 -10.77 -15.59
N TYR A 323 -13.52 -10.66 -15.59
CA TYR A 323 -12.64 -11.34 -16.56
C TYR A 323 -11.87 -12.52 -15.96
N PHE A 324 -11.38 -12.40 -14.72
CA PHE A 324 -10.56 -13.45 -14.09
C PHE A 324 -11.26 -14.25 -12.98
N GLY A 325 -12.51 -13.89 -12.66
CA GLY A 325 -13.32 -14.58 -11.65
C GLY A 325 -12.94 -14.24 -10.21
N PHE A 326 -13.20 -15.19 -9.32
CA PHE A 326 -13.16 -14.97 -7.88
C PHE A 326 -11.73 -14.92 -7.31
N ILE A 327 -11.58 -14.16 -6.22
CA ILE A 327 -10.34 -14.00 -5.47
C ILE A 327 -10.45 -14.68 -4.10
N ASN A 328 -9.45 -15.50 -3.77
CA ASN A 328 -9.39 -16.21 -2.49
C ASN A 328 -9.12 -15.23 -1.33
N GLU A 329 -9.73 -15.46 -0.17
CA GLU A 329 -9.54 -14.63 1.04
C GLU A 329 -8.08 -14.50 1.51
N ASN A 330 -7.25 -15.50 1.22
CA ASN A 330 -5.82 -15.53 1.58
C ASN A 330 -4.98 -14.62 0.68
N ASP A 331 -5.50 -14.24 -0.49
CA ASP A 331 -4.81 -13.35 -1.42
C ASP A 331 -5.09 -11.88 -1.17
N ILE A 332 -6.14 -11.55 -0.42
CA ILE A 332 -6.39 -10.20 0.10
C ILE A 332 -5.30 -9.85 1.12
N LYS A 333 -4.63 -8.69 0.95
CA LYS A 333 -3.49 -8.28 1.77
C LYS A 333 -3.80 -7.09 2.66
N SER A 334 -4.24 -5.99 2.07
CA SER A 334 -4.36 -4.72 2.77
C SER A 334 -5.63 -3.99 2.34
N LYS A 335 -6.12 -3.11 3.21
CA LYS A 335 -7.16 -2.15 2.85
C LYS A 335 -6.54 -0.79 2.55
N LEU A 336 -6.99 -0.13 1.50
CA LEU A 336 -6.64 1.26 1.20
C LEU A 336 -7.47 2.18 2.08
N THR A 337 -6.82 3.14 2.73
CA THR A 337 -7.47 3.97 3.76
C THR A 337 -7.55 5.44 3.39
N MET A 338 -6.45 6.06 3.00
CA MET A 338 -6.40 7.51 2.79
C MET A 338 -5.33 7.89 1.78
N ILE A 339 -5.62 8.88 0.94
CA ILE A 339 -4.64 9.51 0.05
C ILE A 339 -3.80 10.49 0.89
N TYR A 340 -2.49 10.27 1.00
CA TYR A 340 -1.60 11.16 1.75
C TYR A 340 -0.85 12.15 0.86
N PHE A 341 -0.78 11.89 -0.44
CA PHE A 341 -0.17 12.80 -1.39
C PHE A 341 -0.73 12.56 -2.79
N SER A 342 -0.74 13.59 -3.64
CA SER A 342 -1.11 13.44 -5.05
C SER A 342 -0.47 14.53 -5.89
N TRP A 343 0.04 14.14 -7.05
CA TRP A 343 0.54 15.03 -8.10
C TRP A 343 0.32 14.40 -9.47
N ASP A 344 0.66 15.08 -10.56
CA ASP A 344 0.69 14.45 -11.88
C ASP A 344 1.95 13.60 -12.08
N SER A 345 1.81 12.28 -12.09
CA SER A 345 2.91 11.34 -12.31
C SER A 345 3.41 11.33 -13.76
N ASN A 346 2.64 11.86 -14.72
CA ASN A 346 3.04 11.89 -16.13
C ASN A 346 4.09 12.97 -16.41
N ILE A 347 4.22 13.97 -15.52
CA ILE A 347 5.23 15.02 -15.63
C ILE A 347 6.61 14.42 -15.29
N PRO A 348 7.61 14.47 -16.19
CA PRO A 348 8.94 13.95 -15.92
C PRO A 348 9.59 14.57 -14.66
N LEU A 349 10.37 13.79 -13.91
CA LEU A 349 11.04 14.27 -12.68
C LEU A 349 11.99 15.45 -12.93
N LYS A 350 12.55 15.56 -14.15
CA LYS A 350 13.39 16.70 -14.58
C LYS A 350 12.63 18.03 -14.56
N ASP A 351 11.32 18.02 -14.71
CA ASP A 351 10.47 19.20 -14.70
C ASP A 351 9.91 19.47 -13.30
N PHE A 352 10.80 19.55 -12.30
CA PHE A 352 10.43 19.62 -10.88
C PHE A 352 9.45 20.75 -10.54
N SER A 353 9.62 21.94 -11.14
CA SER A 353 8.71 23.07 -10.94
C SER A 353 7.29 22.76 -11.44
N LYS A 354 7.15 22.18 -12.64
CA LYS A 354 5.84 21.76 -13.16
C LYS A 354 5.22 20.68 -12.30
N ARG A 355 6.03 19.77 -11.78
CA ARG A 355 5.59 18.68 -10.92
C ARG A 355 5.09 19.17 -9.55
N LEU A 356 5.77 20.14 -8.94
CA LEU A 356 5.27 20.81 -7.73
C LEU A 356 3.96 21.56 -7.99
N ASN A 357 3.84 22.24 -9.12
CA ASN A 357 2.60 22.95 -9.48
C ASN A 357 1.43 22.00 -9.80
N SER A 358 1.71 20.71 -10.03
CA SER A 358 0.69 19.68 -10.30
C SER A 358 0.13 19.00 -9.04
N ILE A 359 0.55 19.44 -7.84
CA ILE A 359 0.04 18.88 -6.58
C ILE A 359 -1.48 19.10 -6.52
N ARG A 360 -2.22 18.01 -6.28
CA ARG A 360 -3.68 18.00 -6.20
C ARG A 360 -4.11 18.09 -4.74
N TRP A 361 -4.14 19.33 -4.21
CA TRP A 361 -4.38 19.60 -2.80
C TRP A 361 -5.74 19.09 -2.29
N ASP A 362 -6.77 19.10 -3.14
CA ASP A 362 -8.11 18.59 -2.86
C ASP A 362 -8.16 17.09 -2.56
N ARG A 363 -7.13 16.34 -2.99
CA ARG A 363 -7.03 14.89 -2.77
C ARG A 363 -6.28 14.52 -1.50
N ILE A 364 -5.41 15.39 -1.00
CA ILE A 364 -4.59 15.10 0.17
C ILE A 364 -5.48 15.02 1.42
N GLY A 365 -5.40 13.91 2.14
CA GLY A 365 -6.23 13.62 3.31
C GLY A 365 -7.59 13.00 2.98
N LYS A 366 -7.93 12.81 1.70
CA LYS A 366 -9.20 12.19 1.30
C LYS A 366 -9.20 10.71 1.73
N MET A 367 -10.22 10.32 2.50
CA MET A 367 -10.46 8.92 2.84
C MET A 367 -10.89 8.15 1.59
N ILE A 368 -10.37 6.94 1.46
CA ILE A 368 -10.70 6.01 0.38
C ILE A 368 -11.88 5.16 0.88
N GLU A 369 -13.04 5.38 0.28
CA GLU A 369 -14.30 4.70 0.62
C GLU A 369 -14.92 3.98 -0.56
#